data_AF-A0A0S1X8A4-F1
#
_entry.id   AF-A0A0S1X8A4-F1
#
_cell.length_a   1.000
_cell.length_b   1.000
_cell.length_c   1.000
_cell.angle_alpha   90.00
_cell.angle_beta   90.00
_cell.angle_gamma   90.00
#
_symmetry.space_group_name_H-M   'P 1'
#
loop_
_entity.id
_entity.type
_entity.pdbx_description
1 polymer ?
#
loop_
_entity_poly.entity_id
_entity_poly.type
_entity_poly.pdbx_seq_one_letter_code
_entity_poly.pdbx_strand_id
1 'polypeptide(L)'
;MVIDEIKRRSFELGLPISTIEKDYVISWILYGIWRSGLWKDLAFKGGTCLKKAYFRDYRFSEDLDYTLTGKVSEDKLREKLERMLEFASTGTVEFLELEFEPRYGVRNFEGELLGFEIKIPFRLVRRTGTPSKIKMDITLEKYEKIVLPLQEKKLLHEYSDANKFSLVRLKSYSLEEIFAEKVRSLFQRTRPRDLYDVWRLKDIIKLETVLSILPEKFRLKNVQLNMKTFEGRRIYYERAWKRSLANQLNPLPEFEKVWNDVLKFLKKLKESAKL
;
A
#
# COMPACT_ATOMS: atom_id res chain seq x y z
N MET A 1 3.60 25.43 -12.65
CA MET A 1 4.36 24.87 -11.51
C MET A 1 3.72 23.54 -11.09
N VAL A 2 4.37 22.70 -10.28
CA VAL A 2 3.83 21.36 -9.94
C VAL A 2 2.46 21.40 -9.24
N ILE A 3 2.17 22.50 -8.51
CA ILE A 3 0.85 22.71 -7.88
C ILE A 3 -0.25 22.86 -8.94
N ASP A 4 0.02 23.56 -10.04
CA ASP A 4 -0.95 23.70 -11.14
C ASP A 4 -1.17 22.36 -11.86
N GLU A 5 -0.10 21.56 -11.98
CA GLU A 5 -0.18 20.20 -12.52
C GLU A 5 -1.03 19.28 -11.63
N ILE A 6 -0.87 19.36 -10.31
CA ILE A 6 -1.71 18.62 -9.35
C ILE A 6 -3.19 19.02 -9.50
N LYS A 7 -3.49 20.32 -9.58
CA LYS A 7 -4.87 20.82 -9.76
C LYS A 7 -5.46 20.34 -11.09
N ARG A 8 -4.69 20.42 -12.18
CA ARG A 8 -5.10 19.95 -13.50
C ARG A 8 -5.39 18.45 -13.52
N ARG A 9 -4.48 17.63 -12.99
CA ARG A 9 -4.67 16.17 -12.86
C ARG A 9 -5.89 15.82 -12.00
N SER A 10 -6.11 16.54 -10.91
CA SER A 10 -7.30 16.38 -10.06
C SER A 10 -8.59 16.63 -10.84
N PHE A 11 -8.63 17.68 -11.66
CA PHE A 11 -9.76 17.98 -12.53
C PHE A 11 -9.96 16.91 -13.61
N GLU A 12 -8.89 16.55 -14.35
CA GLU A 12 -8.93 15.55 -15.43
C GLU A 12 -9.40 14.17 -14.94
N LEU A 13 -8.97 13.76 -13.74
CA LEU A 13 -9.34 12.47 -13.15
C LEU A 13 -10.66 12.53 -12.38
N GLY A 14 -11.19 13.73 -12.10
CA GLY A 14 -12.36 13.91 -11.23
C GLY A 14 -12.14 13.39 -9.81
N LEU A 15 -10.92 13.54 -9.28
CA LEU A 15 -10.53 13.09 -7.94
C LEU A 15 -10.19 14.27 -7.03
N PRO A 16 -10.30 14.14 -5.70
CA PRO A 16 -9.92 15.21 -4.79
C PRO A 16 -8.45 15.63 -4.97
N ILE A 17 -8.20 16.95 -4.92
CA ILE A 17 -6.85 17.52 -5.00
C ILE A 17 -5.93 16.86 -3.96
N SER A 18 -6.43 16.60 -2.75
CA SER A 18 -5.67 15.96 -1.67
C SER A 18 -5.13 14.58 -2.05
N THR A 19 -5.84 13.81 -2.87
CA THR A 19 -5.40 12.48 -3.29
C THR A 19 -4.25 12.58 -4.29
N ILE A 20 -4.34 13.50 -5.25
CA ILE A 20 -3.26 13.76 -6.22
C ILE A 20 -2.04 14.40 -5.53
N GLU A 21 -2.27 15.32 -4.59
CA GLU A 21 -1.23 15.92 -3.75
C GLU A 21 -0.47 14.84 -2.98
N LYS A 22 -1.17 13.93 -2.28
CA LYS A 22 -0.52 12.84 -1.55
C LYS A 22 0.23 11.88 -2.47
N ASP A 23 -0.29 11.57 -3.65
CA ASP A 23 0.41 10.74 -4.63
C ASP A 23 1.74 11.37 -5.06
N TYR A 24 1.76 12.68 -5.31
CA TYR A 24 2.99 13.42 -5.60
C TYR A 24 3.97 13.36 -4.40
N VAL A 25 3.49 13.70 -3.20
CA VAL A 25 4.29 13.71 -1.96
C VAL A 25 4.89 12.34 -1.63
N ILE A 26 4.14 11.26 -1.85
CA ILE A 26 4.64 9.89 -1.70
C ILE A 26 5.88 9.66 -2.57
N SER A 27 5.95 10.24 -3.77
CA SER A 27 7.14 10.08 -4.63
C SER A 27 8.39 10.70 -4.00
N TRP A 28 8.25 11.84 -3.32
CA TRP A 28 9.34 12.48 -2.58
C TRP A 28 9.79 11.65 -1.37
N ILE A 29 8.84 11.04 -0.64
CA ILE A 29 9.18 10.10 0.45
C ILE A 29 9.93 8.89 -0.10
N LEU A 30 9.47 8.29 -1.20
CA LEU A 30 10.13 7.15 -1.85
C LEU A 30 11.54 7.52 -2.36
N TYR A 31 11.71 8.73 -2.89
CA TYR A 31 13.02 9.26 -3.24
C TYR A 31 13.93 9.39 -2.03
N GLY A 32 13.43 9.95 -0.91
CA GLY A 32 14.17 10.04 0.34
C GLY A 32 14.62 8.66 0.84
N ILE A 33 13.71 7.66 0.83
CA ILE A 33 13.99 6.29 1.28
C ILE A 33 15.11 5.67 0.44
N TRP A 34 15.10 5.92 -0.88
CA TRP A 34 16.14 5.44 -1.78
C TRP A 34 17.48 6.15 -1.52
N ARG A 35 17.48 7.48 -1.41
CA ARG A 35 18.68 8.31 -1.21
C ARG A 35 19.36 8.09 0.14
N SER A 36 18.60 7.90 1.21
CA SER A 36 19.16 7.63 2.55
C SER A 36 19.72 6.22 2.70
N GLY A 37 19.43 5.32 1.75
CA GLY A 37 19.76 3.91 1.83
C GLY A 37 18.82 3.10 2.73
N LEU A 38 17.78 3.71 3.31
CA LEU A 38 16.77 3.03 4.14
C LEU A 38 16.04 1.91 3.39
N TRP A 39 15.92 2.01 2.06
CA TRP A 39 15.37 0.95 1.21
C TRP A 39 16.06 -0.41 1.38
N LYS A 40 17.32 -0.46 1.81
CA LYS A 40 18.04 -1.73 2.07
C LYS A 40 17.41 -2.52 3.21
N ASP A 41 16.81 -1.83 4.18
CA ASP A 41 16.20 -2.41 5.36
C ASP A 41 14.68 -2.62 5.22
N LEU A 42 14.06 -2.13 4.14
CA LEU A 42 12.61 -2.12 3.96
C LEU A 42 12.16 -2.82 2.67
N ALA A 43 11.13 -3.65 2.74
CA ALA A 43 10.47 -4.24 1.58
C ALA A 43 9.08 -3.63 1.36
N PHE A 44 8.88 -2.96 0.23
CA PHE A 44 7.67 -2.20 -0.10
C PHE A 44 6.51 -3.09 -0.55
N LYS A 45 5.31 -2.88 -0.01
CA LYS A 45 4.12 -3.69 -0.29
C LYS A 45 2.84 -2.87 -0.28
N GLY A 46 1.70 -3.56 -0.39
CA GLY A 46 0.38 -2.93 -0.27
C GLY A 46 -0.07 -2.15 -1.50
N GLY A 47 -1.11 -1.31 -1.32
CA GLY A 47 -1.80 -0.63 -2.43
C GLY A 47 -0.95 0.44 -3.11
N THR A 48 -0.12 1.15 -2.35
CA THR A 48 0.73 2.20 -2.90
C THR A 48 1.91 1.61 -3.67
N CYS A 49 2.40 0.43 -3.27
CA CYS A 49 3.36 -0.32 -4.08
C CYS A 49 2.79 -0.70 -5.44
N LEU A 50 1.54 -1.16 -5.52
CA LEU A 50 0.88 -1.42 -6.81
C LEU A 50 0.86 -0.18 -7.71
N LYS A 51 0.47 0.98 -7.17
CA LYS A 51 0.40 2.26 -7.91
C LYS A 51 1.79 2.80 -8.31
N LYS A 52 2.78 2.70 -7.43
CA LYS A 52 4.10 3.34 -7.62
C LYS A 52 5.17 2.45 -8.25
N ALA A 53 4.98 1.12 -8.28
CA ALA A 53 5.98 0.18 -8.77
C ALA A 53 5.49 -0.72 -9.92
N TYR A 54 4.17 -0.91 -10.06
CA TYR A 54 3.61 -1.89 -11.01
C TYR A 54 2.69 -1.28 -12.06
N PHE A 55 1.81 -0.35 -11.69
CA PHE A 55 0.73 0.11 -12.56
C PHE A 55 0.52 1.63 -12.50
N ARG A 56 0.64 2.29 -13.66
CA ARG A 56 0.27 3.70 -13.82
C ARG A 56 -1.24 3.89 -13.66
N ASP A 57 -2.02 3.05 -14.34
CA ASP A 57 -3.49 3.10 -14.35
C ASP A 57 -4.10 2.21 -13.25
N TYR A 58 -3.76 2.54 -12.00
CA TYR A 58 -4.30 1.90 -10.81
C TYR A 58 -4.96 2.92 -9.89
N ARG A 59 -5.83 2.46 -8.98
CA ARG A 59 -6.41 3.33 -7.95
C ARG A 59 -5.31 4.00 -7.13
N PHE A 60 -5.54 5.24 -6.73
CA PHE A 60 -4.66 5.93 -5.79
C PHE A 60 -4.70 5.27 -4.41
N SER A 61 -3.61 5.45 -3.68
CA SER A 61 -3.41 4.93 -2.34
C SER A 61 -2.52 5.90 -1.58
N GLU A 62 -2.85 6.14 -0.31
CA GLU A 62 -2.30 7.27 0.46
C GLU A 62 -1.37 6.80 1.61
N ASP A 63 -1.34 5.49 1.87
CA ASP A 63 -0.58 4.87 2.98
C ASP A 63 0.65 4.14 2.42
N LEU A 64 1.75 4.11 3.16
CA LEU A 64 2.97 3.37 2.80
C LEU A 64 3.10 2.13 3.68
N ASP A 65 3.04 0.94 3.09
CA ASP A 65 3.19 -0.32 3.82
C ASP A 65 4.57 -0.94 3.54
N TYR A 66 5.31 -1.24 4.60
CA TYR A 66 6.62 -1.89 4.52
C TYR A 66 6.73 -3.08 5.47
N THR A 67 7.61 -4.01 5.11
CA THR A 67 8.15 -5.02 6.02
C THR A 67 9.60 -4.69 6.31
N LEU A 68 9.99 -4.68 7.58
CA LEU A 68 11.37 -4.45 8.02
C LEU A 68 12.18 -5.74 7.81
N THR A 69 13.08 -5.73 6.84
CA THR A 69 13.98 -6.85 6.50
C THR A 69 15.37 -6.70 7.12
N GLY A 70 15.75 -5.48 7.49
CA GLY A 70 17.02 -5.21 8.16
C GLY A 70 16.96 -5.51 9.65
N LYS A 71 18.05 -6.01 10.22
CA LYS A 71 18.24 -6.06 11.68
C LYS A 71 18.70 -4.68 12.15
N VAL A 72 17.74 -3.78 12.37
CA VAL A 72 17.98 -2.38 12.77
C VAL A 72 17.30 -2.14 14.11
N SER A 73 17.99 -1.51 15.06
CA SER A 73 17.39 -1.08 16.34
C SER A 73 16.39 0.05 16.11
N GLU A 74 15.50 0.29 17.06
CA GLU A 74 14.50 1.36 16.99
C GLU A 74 15.15 2.73 16.78
N ASP A 75 16.15 3.08 17.61
CA ASP A 75 16.86 4.36 17.51
C ASP A 75 17.51 4.57 16.14
N LYS A 76 18.13 3.52 15.60
CA LYS A 76 18.78 3.57 14.29
C LYS A 76 17.77 3.63 13.15
N LEU A 77 16.58 3.05 13.33
CA LEU A 77 15.49 3.18 12.37
C LEU A 77 14.97 4.63 12.37
N ARG A 78 14.80 5.23 13.55
CA ARG A 78 14.42 6.65 13.70
C ARG A 78 15.43 7.58 13.03
N GLU A 79 16.73 7.41 13.31
CA GLU A 79 17.81 8.18 12.66
C GLU A 79 17.75 8.07 11.11
N LYS A 80 17.55 6.85 10.59
CA LYS A 80 17.42 6.63 9.14
C LYS A 80 16.16 7.29 8.54
N LEU A 81 15.07 7.39 9.30
CA LEU A 81 13.83 8.04 8.88
C LEU A 81 13.97 9.57 8.88
N GLU A 82 14.67 10.14 9.87
CA GLU A 82 14.99 11.57 9.91
C GLU A 82 15.89 11.94 8.72
N ARG A 83 16.94 11.17 8.48
CA ARG A 83 17.80 11.34 7.29
C ARG A 83 17.04 11.16 5.97
N MET A 84 16.05 10.27 5.93
CA MET A 84 15.16 10.13 4.77
C MET A 84 14.39 11.42 4.49
N LEU A 85 13.87 12.09 5.53
CA LEU A 85 13.15 13.35 5.40
C LEU A 85 14.03 14.50 4.94
N GLU A 86 15.30 14.55 5.35
CA GLU A 86 16.26 15.54 4.85
C GLU A 86 16.39 15.46 3.32
N PHE A 87 16.53 14.23 2.77
CA PHE A 87 16.59 14.04 1.33
C PHE A 87 15.26 14.33 0.64
N ALA A 88 14.13 13.94 1.23
CA ALA A 88 12.80 14.20 0.69
C ALA A 88 12.49 15.71 0.61
N SER A 89 13.01 16.48 1.57
CA SER A 89 12.83 17.94 1.68
C SER A 89 13.66 18.77 0.70
N THR A 90 14.47 18.13 -0.16
CA THR A 90 15.19 18.82 -1.25
C THR A 90 14.27 19.27 -2.39
N GLY A 91 13.00 18.87 -2.35
CA GLY A 91 11.97 19.23 -3.31
C GLY A 91 11.13 20.44 -2.91
N THR A 92 9.95 20.56 -3.51
CA THR A 92 8.99 21.65 -3.24
C THR A 92 8.08 21.37 -2.03
N VAL A 93 8.12 20.13 -1.53
CA VAL A 93 7.31 19.67 -0.39
C VAL A 93 8.03 20.05 0.89
N GLU A 94 7.32 20.75 1.77
CA GLU A 94 7.79 21.03 3.13
C GLU A 94 7.35 19.86 4.01
N PHE A 95 8.31 19.04 4.44
CA PHE A 95 8.06 18.02 5.46
C PHE A 95 8.30 18.60 6.85
N LEU A 96 7.45 18.21 7.80
CA LEU A 96 7.59 18.55 9.21
C LEU A 96 8.17 17.35 9.97
N GLU A 97 8.42 17.55 11.26
CA GLU A 97 8.86 16.48 12.16
C GLU A 97 7.90 15.27 12.09
N LEU A 98 8.47 14.08 11.92
CA LEU A 98 7.69 12.84 11.88
C LEU A 98 7.27 12.43 13.29
N GLU A 99 6.08 11.84 13.39
CA GLU A 99 5.65 11.12 14.58
C GLU A 99 6.02 9.65 14.40
N PHE A 100 6.73 9.06 15.36
CA PHE A 100 7.15 7.66 15.33
C PHE A 100 6.62 6.96 16.58
N GLU A 101 5.76 5.97 16.38
CA GLU A 101 5.04 5.27 17.44
C GLU A 101 5.23 3.75 17.29
N PRO A 102 5.68 3.02 18.33
CA PRO A 102 5.67 1.57 18.32
C PRO A 102 4.23 1.04 18.30
N ARG A 103 4.00 -0.01 17.51
CA ARG A 103 2.69 -0.63 17.35
C ARG A 103 2.67 -2.00 18.00
N TYR A 104 1.83 -2.18 19.00
CA TYR A 104 1.66 -3.44 19.71
C TYR A 104 0.41 -4.21 19.26
N GLY A 105 0.45 -5.53 19.39
CA GLY A 105 -0.70 -6.38 19.14
C GLY A 105 -1.75 -6.23 20.24
N VAL A 106 -3.03 -6.19 19.84
CA VAL A 106 -4.17 -6.06 20.76
C VAL A 106 -4.97 -7.35 20.87
N ARG A 107 -5.17 -8.07 19.76
CA ARG A 107 -5.93 -9.33 19.74
C ARG A 107 -5.05 -10.49 19.33
N ASN A 108 -4.41 -10.37 18.17
CA ASN A 108 -3.37 -11.30 17.74
C ASN A 108 -2.03 -10.75 18.24
N PHE A 109 -1.22 -11.62 18.84
CA PHE A 109 0.11 -11.28 19.39
C PHE A 109 0.02 -10.18 20.45
N GLU A 110 -0.90 -10.34 21.40
CA GLU A 110 -1.20 -9.36 22.44
C GLU A 110 0.06 -8.94 23.21
N GLY A 111 0.28 -7.64 23.33
CA GLY A 111 1.45 -7.06 24.00
C GLY A 111 2.76 -7.16 23.22
N GLU A 112 2.81 -7.88 22.10
CA GLU A 112 4.02 -7.99 21.31
C GLU A 112 4.21 -6.78 20.38
N LEU A 113 5.45 -6.29 20.27
CA LEU A 113 5.81 -5.23 19.33
C LEU A 113 5.70 -5.74 17.89
N LEU A 114 4.71 -5.29 17.14
CA LEU A 114 4.43 -5.68 15.74
C LEU A 114 5.25 -4.90 14.72
N GLY A 115 5.78 -3.75 15.11
CA GLY A 115 6.51 -2.82 14.26
C GLY A 115 6.19 -1.38 14.65
N PHE A 116 6.17 -0.49 13.67
CA PHE A 116 6.11 0.95 13.90
C PHE A 116 5.10 1.62 12.98
N GLU A 117 4.39 2.60 13.52
CA GLU A 117 3.55 3.52 12.78
C GLU A 117 4.26 4.87 12.74
N ILE A 118 4.48 5.39 11.52
CA ILE A 118 5.13 6.67 11.29
C ILE A 118 4.12 7.57 10.59
N LYS A 119 3.86 8.74 11.16
CA LYS A 119 3.06 9.79 10.49
C LYS A 119 4.02 10.88 10.05
N ILE A 120 3.96 11.20 8.76
CA ILE A 120 4.85 12.18 8.13
C ILE A 120 4.00 13.39 7.73
N PRO A 121 3.96 14.46 8.55
CA PRO A 121 3.22 15.65 8.21
C PRO A 121 3.94 16.45 7.12
N PHE A 122 3.17 17.07 6.23
CA PHE A 122 3.69 17.85 5.11
C PHE A 122 2.79 19.03 4.76
N ARG A 123 3.38 19.98 4.03
CA ARG A 123 2.71 21.11 3.38
C ARG A 123 3.18 21.22 1.92
N LEU A 124 2.22 21.37 1.01
CA LEU A 124 2.50 21.62 -0.40
C LEU A 124 1.49 22.59 -1.00
N VAL A 125 0.25 22.14 -1.23
CA VAL A 125 -0.82 22.96 -1.79
C VAL A 125 -1.39 23.88 -0.71
N ARG A 126 -1.65 23.32 0.48
CA ARG A 126 -2.03 24.09 1.67
C ARG A 126 -0.80 24.41 2.50
N ARG A 127 -0.50 25.70 2.68
CA ARG A 127 0.67 26.20 3.44
C ARG A 127 0.35 26.59 4.88
N THR A 128 -0.93 26.69 5.25
CA THR A 128 -1.38 27.09 6.59
C THR A 128 -2.37 26.08 7.18
N GLY A 129 -2.59 26.15 8.50
CA GLY A 129 -3.48 25.25 9.24
C GLY A 129 -2.87 23.88 9.55
N THR A 130 -3.74 22.90 9.85
CA THR A 130 -3.34 21.54 10.18
C THR A 130 -2.68 20.87 8.95
N PRO A 131 -1.42 20.41 9.07
CA PRO A 131 -0.71 19.78 7.96
C PRO A 131 -1.37 18.46 7.56
N SER A 132 -1.30 18.14 6.27
CA SER A 132 -1.66 16.81 5.78
C SER A 132 -0.61 15.80 6.24
N LYS A 133 -1.01 14.52 6.38
CA LYS A 133 -0.09 13.46 6.81
C LYS A 133 -0.09 12.31 5.81
N ILE A 134 1.10 11.76 5.55
CA ILE A 134 1.27 10.42 4.97
C ILE A 134 1.51 9.45 6.11
N LYS A 135 0.76 8.35 6.12
CA LYS A 135 0.96 7.26 7.07
C LYS A 135 1.95 6.25 6.47
N MET A 136 2.92 5.81 7.25
CA MET A 136 3.81 4.71 6.92
C MET A 136 3.74 3.65 8.02
N ASP A 137 3.35 2.43 7.65
CA ASP A 137 3.31 1.28 8.53
C ASP A 137 4.50 0.36 8.22
N ILE A 138 5.40 0.19 9.18
CA ILE A 138 6.51 -0.75 9.10
C ILE A 138 6.17 -1.96 9.98
N THR A 139 6.10 -3.15 9.38
CA THR A 139 5.82 -4.41 10.10
C THR A 139 7.10 -5.21 10.27
N LEU A 140 7.35 -5.77 11.46
CA LEU A 140 8.48 -6.68 11.66
C LEU A 140 8.30 -7.97 10.86
N GLU A 141 9.37 -8.47 10.25
CA GLU A 141 9.36 -9.67 9.42
C GLU A 141 8.76 -10.90 10.12
N LYS A 142 8.96 -11.04 11.44
CA LYS A 142 8.35 -12.15 12.21
C LYS A 142 6.83 -12.24 12.09
N TYR A 143 6.15 -11.11 11.84
CA TYR A 143 4.69 -11.09 11.61
C TYR A 143 4.31 -10.96 10.15
N GLU A 144 5.26 -10.74 9.25
CA GLU A 144 5.01 -10.71 7.81
C GLU A 144 6.15 -11.36 7.05
N LYS A 145 6.07 -12.69 6.93
CA LYS A 145 7.06 -13.46 6.20
C LYS A 145 7.02 -13.13 4.72
N ILE A 146 8.17 -12.78 4.15
CA ILE A 146 8.38 -12.68 2.71
C ILE A 146 8.67 -14.08 2.19
N VAL A 147 7.88 -14.55 1.22
CA VAL A 147 7.96 -15.93 0.70
C VAL A 147 8.58 -15.95 -0.69
N LEU A 148 8.27 -14.97 -1.53
CA LEU A 148 8.82 -14.86 -2.88
C LEU A 148 10.01 -13.90 -2.90
N PRO A 149 10.95 -14.06 -3.86
CA PRO A 149 12.05 -13.12 -4.01
C PRO A 149 11.57 -11.69 -4.18
N LEU A 150 12.18 -10.77 -3.44
CA LEU A 150 11.95 -9.33 -3.59
C LEU A 150 12.32 -8.87 -5.00
N GLN A 151 11.58 -7.89 -5.49
CA GLN A 151 11.74 -7.32 -6.82
C GLN A 151 12.35 -5.94 -6.73
N GLU A 152 13.18 -5.58 -7.71
CA GLU A 152 13.59 -4.19 -7.91
C GLU A 152 12.71 -3.56 -9.00
N LYS A 153 12.02 -2.47 -8.68
CA LYS A 153 11.13 -1.76 -9.60
C LYS A 153 11.53 -0.29 -9.73
N LYS A 154 11.35 0.28 -10.91
CA LYS A 154 11.48 1.72 -11.11
C LYS A 154 10.29 2.42 -10.47
N LEU A 155 10.51 3.59 -9.87
CA LEU A 155 9.42 4.44 -9.39
C LEU A 155 8.62 4.98 -10.59
N LEU A 156 7.31 4.76 -10.55
CA LEU A 156 6.35 5.37 -11.47
C LEU A 156 5.96 6.75 -10.93
N HIS A 157 6.45 7.79 -11.60
CA HIS A 157 6.20 9.17 -11.27
C HIS A 157 5.87 9.92 -12.56
N GLU A 158 4.64 10.43 -12.65
CA GLU A 158 4.08 10.96 -13.91
C GLU A 158 3.99 12.48 -13.92
N TYR A 159 4.70 13.18 -13.04
CA TYR A 159 4.70 14.63 -13.01
C TYR A 159 5.86 15.19 -13.83
N SER A 160 5.81 16.49 -14.15
CA SER A 160 6.78 17.18 -15.00
C SER A 160 8.24 17.09 -14.51
N ASP A 161 8.49 16.80 -13.24
CA ASP A 161 9.82 16.62 -12.65
C ASP A 161 10.31 15.15 -12.60
N ALA A 162 9.67 14.23 -13.34
CA ALA A 162 10.00 12.80 -13.41
C ALA A 162 11.48 12.47 -13.61
N ASN A 163 12.23 13.32 -14.32
CA ASN A 163 13.67 13.13 -14.52
C ASN A 163 14.45 13.01 -13.20
N LYS A 164 14.03 13.71 -12.13
CA LYS A 164 14.64 13.62 -10.80
C LYS A 164 14.49 12.23 -10.16
N PHE A 165 13.45 11.51 -10.55
CA PHE A 165 13.08 10.21 -9.99
C PHE A 165 13.53 9.02 -10.85
N SER A 166 14.12 9.27 -12.02
CA SER A 166 14.49 8.25 -13.03
C SER A 166 15.43 7.14 -12.51
N LEU A 167 16.29 7.48 -11.55
CA LEU A 167 17.23 6.55 -10.92
C LEU A 167 16.66 5.86 -9.68
N VAL A 168 15.51 6.30 -9.16
CA VAL A 168 14.91 5.70 -7.96
C VAL A 168 14.54 4.26 -8.23
N ARG A 169 14.94 3.38 -7.31
CA ARG A 169 14.62 1.95 -7.31
C ARG A 169 13.90 1.59 -6.02
N LEU A 170 12.83 0.82 -6.17
CA LEU A 170 11.98 0.36 -5.09
C LEU A 170 12.23 -1.13 -4.88
N LYS A 171 12.66 -1.52 -3.67
CA LYS A 171 12.70 -2.92 -3.25
C LYS A 171 11.29 -3.34 -2.82
N SER A 172 10.57 -4.03 -3.69
CA SER A 172 9.16 -4.36 -3.48
C SER A 172 8.91 -5.86 -3.36
N TYR A 173 7.79 -6.23 -2.75
CA TYR A 173 7.21 -7.56 -2.88
C TYR A 173 6.94 -7.86 -4.36
N SER A 174 6.91 -9.15 -4.73
CA SER A 174 6.39 -9.57 -6.03
C SER A 174 4.89 -9.28 -6.15
N LEU A 175 4.40 -9.19 -7.39
CA LEU A 175 2.99 -8.93 -7.63
C LEU A 175 2.09 -10.04 -7.06
N GLU A 176 2.51 -11.29 -7.23
CA GLU A 176 1.86 -12.48 -6.74
C GLU A 176 1.80 -12.51 -5.21
N GLU A 177 2.84 -12.04 -4.51
CA GLU A 177 2.84 -12.00 -3.05
C GLU A 177 1.93 -10.90 -2.50
N ILE A 178 1.92 -9.72 -3.13
CA ILE A 178 0.94 -8.66 -2.81
C ILE A 178 -0.47 -9.19 -3.02
N PHE A 179 -0.72 -9.89 -4.13
CA PHE A 179 -2.02 -10.47 -4.43
C PHE A 179 -2.45 -11.53 -3.40
N ALA A 180 -1.55 -12.43 -3.01
CA ALA A 180 -1.82 -13.42 -1.96
C ALA A 180 -2.23 -12.75 -0.63
N GLU A 181 -1.57 -11.66 -0.24
CA GLU A 181 -1.93 -10.88 0.94
C GLU A 181 -3.31 -10.20 0.80
N LYS A 182 -3.66 -9.75 -0.41
CA LYS A 182 -4.99 -9.17 -0.70
C LYS A 182 -6.09 -10.22 -0.59
N VAL A 183 -5.90 -11.40 -1.18
CA VAL A 183 -6.83 -12.53 -1.06
C VAL A 183 -7.00 -12.90 0.41
N ARG A 184 -5.91 -13.09 1.16
CA ARG A 184 -5.95 -13.36 2.61
C ARG A 184 -6.73 -12.28 3.38
N SER A 185 -6.50 -11.01 3.05
CA SER A 185 -7.14 -9.88 3.72
C SER A 185 -8.66 -9.87 3.55
N LEU A 186 -9.21 -10.40 2.44
CA LEU A 186 -10.66 -10.56 2.26
C LEU A 186 -11.28 -11.46 3.34
N PHE A 187 -10.55 -12.47 3.83
CA PHE A 187 -11.01 -13.37 4.90
C PHE A 187 -10.72 -12.84 6.30
N GLN A 188 -9.84 -11.85 6.44
CA GLN A 188 -9.51 -11.23 7.72
C GLN A 188 -10.37 -10.00 8.05
N ARG A 189 -10.73 -9.19 7.05
CA ARG A 189 -11.41 -7.90 7.25
C ARG A 189 -12.35 -7.55 6.10
N THR A 190 -13.16 -6.52 6.28
CA THR A 190 -14.07 -6.00 5.26
C THR A 190 -13.57 -4.65 4.76
N ARG A 191 -12.84 -4.62 3.64
CA ARG A 191 -12.31 -3.38 3.05
C ARG A 191 -12.54 -3.39 1.53
N PRO A 192 -13.42 -2.52 0.98
CA PRO A 192 -13.67 -2.41 -0.46
C PRO A 192 -12.42 -2.32 -1.33
N ARG A 193 -11.36 -1.66 -0.85
CA ARG A 193 -10.06 -1.56 -1.52
C ARG A 193 -9.41 -2.93 -1.77
N ASP A 194 -9.48 -3.85 -0.81
CA ASP A 194 -8.92 -5.20 -0.98
C ASP A 194 -9.75 -6.00 -2.01
N LEU A 195 -11.08 -5.84 -2.02
CA LEU A 195 -11.97 -6.48 -3.00
C LEU A 195 -11.69 -5.97 -4.42
N TYR A 196 -11.53 -4.65 -4.58
CA TYR A 196 -11.11 -4.03 -5.84
C TYR A 196 -9.74 -4.55 -6.29
N ASP A 197 -8.76 -4.63 -5.37
CA ASP A 197 -7.41 -5.05 -5.72
C ASP A 197 -7.38 -6.51 -6.21
N VAL A 198 -8.11 -7.41 -5.55
CA VAL A 198 -8.25 -8.81 -6.01
C VAL A 198 -8.94 -8.85 -7.38
N TRP A 199 -10.04 -8.12 -7.56
CA TRP A 199 -10.74 -8.06 -8.84
C TRP A 199 -9.85 -7.59 -9.99
N ARG A 200 -9.05 -6.54 -9.76
CA ARG A 200 -8.23 -5.92 -10.78
C ARG A 200 -7.02 -6.78 -11.19
N LEU A 201 -6.49 -7.54 -10.24
CA LEU A 201 -5.25 -8.30 -10.41
C LEU A 201 -5.46 -9.77 -10.80
N LYS A 202 -6.63 -10.36 -10.54
CA LYS A 202 -6.90 -11.80 -10.72
C LYS A 202 -6.55 -12.33 -12.12
N ASP A 203 -6.68 -11.50 -13.16
CA ASP A 203 -6.46 -11.87 -14.57
C ASP A 203 -5.02 -11.59 -15.04
N ILE A 204 -4.19 -10.99 -14.19
CA ILE A 204 -2.80 -10.60 -14.50
C ILE A 204 -1.79 -11.51 -13.77
N ILE A 205 -2.17 -12.02 -12.60
CA ILE A 205 -1.28 -12.80 -11.74
C ILE A 205 -1.09 -14.23 -12.24
N LYS A 206 0.08 -14.81 -11.92
CA LYS A 206 0.34 -16.25 -12.08
C LYS A 206 -0.31 -17.01 -10.93
N LEU A 207 -1.45 -17.63 -11.18
CA LEU A 207 -2.27 -18.25 -10.14
C LEU A 207 -1.52 -19.38 -9.42
N GLU A 208 -0.71 -20.16 -10.15
CA GLU A 208 0.07 -21.27 -9.60
C GLU A 208 1.06 -20.79 -8.53
N THR A 209 1.73 -19.66 -8.79
CA THR A 209 2.65 -19.02 -7.85
C THR A 209 1.93 -18.46 -6.62
N VAL A 210 0.71 -17.91 -6.81
CA VAL A 210 -0.12 -17.46 -5.68
C VAL A 210 -0.52 -18.66 -4.82
N LEU A 211 -1.02 -19.74 -5.44
CA LEU A 211 -1.46 -20.95 -4.75
C LEU A 211 -0.34 -21.60 -3.93
N SER A 212 0.92 -21.55 -4.41
CA SER A 212 2.04 -22.13 -3.68
C SER A 212 2.40 -21.38 -2.38
N ILE A 213 2.06 -20.10 -2.26
CA ILE A 213 2.40 -19.28 -1.08
C ILE A 213 1.19 -18.96 -0.18
N LEU A 214 -0.03 -19.08 -0.71
CA LEU A 214 -1.25 -18.68 -0.02
C LEU A 214 -1.48 -19.42 1.32
N PRO A 215 -1.26 -20.74 1.43
CA PRO A 215 -1.41 -21.46 2.70
C PRO A 215 -0.53 -20.88 3.81
N GLU A 216 0.73 -20.59 3.51
CA GLU A 216 1.68 -20.02 4.47
C GLU A 216 1.23 -18.64 4.94
N LYS A 217 0.74 -17.81 4.00
CA LYS A 217 0.21 -16.47 4.32
C LYS A 217 -1.01 -16.55 5.26
N PHE A 218 -1.93 -17.49 5.03
CA PHE A 218 -3.09 -17.71 5.90
C PHE A 218 -2.68 -18.19 7.30
N ARG A 219 -1.79 -19.19 7.35
CA ARG A 219 -1.27 -19.79 8.58
C ARG A 219 -0.61 -18.77 9.50
N LEU A 220 0.31 -17.95 8.96
CA LEU A 220 1.06 -16.95 9.74
C LEU A 220 0.14 -15.96 10.48
N LYS A 221 -1.03 -15.67 9.90
CA LYS A 221 -1.96 -14.66 10.42
C LYS A 221 -3.18 -15.27 11.10
N ASN A 222 -3.17 -16.60 11.26
CA ASN A 222 -4.27 -17.39 11.80
C ASN A 222 -5.62 -17.07 11.12
N VAL A 223 -5.63 -17.00 9.79
CA VAL A 223 -6.82 -16.73 8.98
C VAL A 223 -7.29 -18.02 8.34
N GLN A 224 -8.59 -18.29 8.38
CA GLN A 224 -9.20 -19.43 7.69
C GLN A 224 -9.96 -18.98 6.44
N LEU A 225 -9.91 -19.80 5.38
CA LEU A 225 -10.66 -19.56 4.15
C LEU A 225 -12.13 -19.97 4.34
N ASN A 226 -12.90 -19.09 4.99
CA ASN A 226 -14.33 -19.30 5.22
C ASN A 226 -15.18 -18.50 4.23
N MET A 227 -15.64 -19.18 3.17
CA MET A 227 -16.50 -18.58 2.13
C MET A 227 -17.84 -18.09 2.68
N LYS A 228 -18.46 -18.80 3.62
CA LYS A 228 -19.73 -18.38 4.23
C LYS A 228 -19.57 -17.04 4.95
N THR A 229 -18.48 -16.87 5.71
CA THR A 229 -18.17 -15.60 6.40
C THR A 229 -17.83 -14.48 5.41
N PHE A 230 -17.15 -14.78 4.30
CA PHE A 230 -16.93 -13.79 3.24
C PHE A 230 -18.25 -13.35 2.59
N GLU A 231 -19.08 -14.30 2.16
CA GLU A 231 -20.36 -14.02 1.51
C GLU A 231 -21.33 -13.26 2.42
N GLY A 232 -21.42 -13.64 3.70
CA GLY A 232 -22.24 -12.95 4.70
C GLY A 232 -21.83 -11.50 4.95
N ARG A 233 -20.63 -11.07 4.53
CA ARG A 233 -20.16 -9.68 4.66
C ARG A 233 -20.46 -8.79 3.45
N ARG A 234 -21.14 -9.31 2.41
CA ARG A 234 -21.47 -8.58 1.16
C ARG A 234 -22.05 -7.20 1.40
N ILE A 235 -23.08 -7.10 2.25
CA ILE A 235 -23.80 -5.84 2.50
C ILE A 235 -22.88 -4.74 3.05
N TYR A 236 -21.86 -5.10 3.82
CA TYR A 236 -20.89 -4.15 4.35
C TYR A 236 -19.93 -3.64 3.28
N TYR A 237 -19.56 -4.49 2.33
CA TYR A 237 -18.78 -4.06 1.16
C TYR A 237 -19.58 -3.09 0.30
N GLU A 238 -20.82 -3.43 -0.02
CA GLU A 238 -21.73 -2.63 -0.84
C GLU A 238 -21.92 -1.22 -0.26
N ARG A 239 -22.35 -1.15 1.01
CA ARG A 239 -22.56 0.12 1.73
C ARG A 239 -21.29 0.98 1.80
N ALA A 240 -20.13 0.34 1.83
CA ALA A 240 -18.85 1.04 1.91
C ALA A 240 -18.19 1.31 0.55
N TRP A 241 -18.73 0.78 -0.56
CA TRP A 241 -18.05 0.73 -1.85
C TRP A 241 -17.67 2.12 -2.35
N LYS A 242 -18.70 2.95 -2.61
CA LYS A 242 -18.53 4.31 -3.13
C LYS A 242 -17.66 5.17 -2.21
N ARG A 243 -18.00 5.25 -0.91
CA ARG A 243 -17.26 6.08 0.05
C ARG A 243 -15.79 5.69 0.21
N SER A 244 -15.43 4.43 -0.03
CA SER A 244 -14.05 3.94 0.15
C SER A 244 -13.17 4.10 -1.08
N LEU A 245 -13.77 4.23 -2.27
CA LEU A 245 -13.05 4.16 -3.55
C LEU A 245 -13.25 5.39 -4.44
N ALA A 246 -14.35 6.15 -4.29
CA ALA A 246 -14.65 7.28 -5.17
C ALA A 246 -13.60 8.40 -5.13
N ASN A 247 -12.88 8.54 -4.02
CA ASN A 247 -11.77 9.50 -3.90
C ASN A 247 -10.45 8.96 -4.46
N GLN A 248 -10.37 7.67 -4.81
CA GLN A 248 -9.14 7.00 -5.23
C GLN A 248 -9.17 6.54 -6.69
N LEU A 249 -10.35 6.45 -7.30
CA LEU A 249 -10.50 6.05 -8.69
C LEU A 249 -11.83 6.54 -9.26
N ASN A 250 -11.80 6.88 -10.54
CA ASN A 250 -12.94 7.33 -11.31
C ASN A 250 -12.69 6.96 -12.78
N PRO A 251 -13.60 6.26 -13.49
CA PRO A 251 -14.92 5.80 -13.03
C PRO A 251 -14.84 4.66 -12.01
N LEU A 252 -15.78 4.65 -11.07
CA LEU A 252 -15.94 3.56 -10.09
C LEU A 252 -16.62 2.36 -10.77
N PRO A 253 -16.04 1.13 -10.73
CA PRO A 253 -16.70 -0.03 -11.27
C PRO A 253 -17.93 -0.42 -10.42
N GLU A 254 -18.93 -0.97 -11.09
CA GLU A 254 -20.16 -1.44 -10.45
C GLU A 254 -19.86 -2.51 -9.39
N PHE A 255 -20.41 -2.32 -8.19
CA PHE A 255 -20.19 -3.22 -7.07
C PHE A 255 -20.61 -4.66 -7.41
N GLU A 256 -21.78 -4.84 -8.01
CA GLU A 256 -22.32 -6.16 -8.36
C GLU A 256 -21.38 -6.95 -9.26
N LYS A 257 -20.89 -6.31 -10.32
CA LYS A 257 -19.93 -6.91 -11.25
C LYS A 257 -18.68 -7.35 -10.51
N VAL A 258 -18.08 -6.45 -9.73
CA VAL A 258 -16.84 -6.73 -8.98
C VAL A 258 -17.04 -7.86 -7.96
N TRP A 259 -18.14 -7.82 -7.22
CA TRP A 259 -18.48 -8.83 -6.22
C TRP A 259 -18.64 -10.21 -6.83
N ASN A 260 -19.47 -10.33 -7.87
CA ASN A 260 -19.76 -11.61 -8.52
C ASN A 260 -18.51 -12.22 -9.16
N ASP A 261 -17.71 -11.38 -9.80
CA ASP A 261 -16.42 -11.76 -10.38
C ASP A 261 -15.44 -12.32 -9.34
N VAL A 262 -15.28 -11.62 -8.21
CA VAL A 262 -14.38 -12.07 -7.14
C VAL A 262 -14.93 -13.31 -6.46
N LEU A 263 -16.24 -13.39 -6.22
CA LEU A 263 -16.86 -14.56 -5.63
C LEU A 263 -16.63 -15.81 -6.50
N LYS A 264 -16.81 -15.69 -7.82
CA LYS A 264 -16.52 -16.77 -8.78
C LYS A 264 -15.05 -17.17 -8.75
N PHE A 265 -14.14 -16.19 -8.72
CA PHE A 265 -12.70 -16.44 -8.61
C PHE A 265 -12.34 -17.17 -7.30
N LEU A 266 -12.85 -16.72 -6.16
CA LEU A 266 -12.54 -17.32 -4.86
C LEU A 266 -13.06 -18.75 -4.73
N LYS A 267 -14.21 -19.07 -5.32
CA LYS A 267 -14.73 -20.45 -5.37
C LYS A 267 -13.75 -21.39 -6.10
N LYS A 268 -13.28 -20.99 -7.29
CA LYS A 268 -12.27 -21.74 -8.06
C LYS A 268 -10.93 -21.85 -7.30
N LEU A 269 -10.52 -20.75 -6.66
CA LEU A 269 -9.29 -20.72 -5.88
C LEU A 269 -9.35 -21.70 -4.70
N LYS A 270 -10.50 -21.78 -4.00
CA LYS A 270 -10.70 -22.72 -2.89
C LYS A 270 -10.54 -24.18 -3.33
N GLU A 271 -11.13 -24.54 -4.47
CA GLU A 271 -10.99 -25.89 -5.04
C GLU A 271 -9.54 -26.22 -5.39
N SER A 272 -8.79 -25.24 -5.88
CA SER A 272 -7.40 -25.41 -6.33
C SER A 272 -6.38 -25.41 -5.20
N ALA A 273 -6.62 -24.65 -4.13
CA ALA A 273 -5.65 -24.43 -3.06
C ALA A 273 -5.53 -25.61 -2.07
N LYS A 274 -6.45 -26.59 -2.11
CA LYS A 274 -6.58 -27.66 -1.11
C LYS A 274 -6.51 -27.13 0.34
N LEU A 275 -7.05 -25.92 0.56
CA LEU A 275 -7.12 -25.20 1.84
C LEU A 275 -8.42 -25.47 2.58
#